data_AF-A0A3M2W7W8-F1
#
_entry.id   AF-A0A3M2W7W8-F1
#
_cell.length_a   1.000
_cell.length_b   1.000
_cell.length_c   1.000
_cell.angle_alpha   90.00
_cell.angle_beta   90.00
_cell.angle_gamma   90.00
#
_symmetry.space_group_name_H-M   'P 1'
#
loop_
_entity.id
_entity.type
_entity.pdbx_description
1 polymer ?
#
loop_
_entity_poly.entity_id
_entity_poly.type
_entity_poly.pdbx_seq_one_letter_code
_entity_poly.pdbx_strand_id
1 'polypeptide(L)'
;MAIKEAVRTGGRSARVQESIHRAVRDLLEAHDRAALSVPMIAAQAGVTPSTIYRRWGDLTTLLADAAIERLRPDTPIDQGSLRQDLLSWSEMYLDEMSSTPGRALMRDVAASTSGCVGKCAAMVREQLQIMIDRAAERGEISPTADDLIDAIVAPMIYRILYSEAAPTLERVHHWVNRCLG
;
A
#
# COMPACT_ATOMS: atom_id res chain seq x y z
N MET A 1 7.54 -36.81 30.34
CA MET A 1 8.16 -35.48 30.44
C MET A 1 7.80 -34.72 29.16
N ALA A 2 6.78 -33.86 29.21
CA ALA A 2 6.30 -33.13 28.04
C ALA A 2 6.90 -31.73 28.01
N ILE A 3 7.63 -31.41 26.94
CA ILE A 3 8.20 -30.09 26.71
C ILE A 3 7.04 -29.18 26.30
N LYS A 4 6.71 -28.18 27.13
CA LYS A 4 5.79 -27.11 26.78
C LYS A 4 6.44 -26.26 25.69
N GLU A 5 5.92 -26.32 24.47
CA GLU A 5 6.27 -25.37 23.41
C GLU A 5 5.96 -23.94 23.87
N ALA A 6 6.98 -23.08 23.83
CA ALA A 6 6.85 -21.68 24.19
C ALA A 6 6.03 -20.95 23.12
N VAL A 7 4.88 -20.41 23.55
CA VAL A 7 4.03 -19.50 22.75
C VAL A 7 4.88 -18.32 22.27
N ARG A 8 5.08 -18.20 20.95
CA ARG A 8 5.79 -17.07 20.32
C ARG A 8 5.02 -15.77 20.61
N THR A 9 5.62 -14.88 21.39
CA THR A 9 5.05 -13.58 21.77
C THR A 9 5.05 -12.59 20.59
N GLY A 10 4.15 -12.77 19.62
CA GLY A 10 4.01 -11.85 18.47
C GLY A 10 3.66 -10.40 18.86
N GLY A 11 3.00 -10.20 20.01
CA GLY A 11 2.50 -8.88 20.44
C GLY A 11 3.58 -7.83 20.73
N ARG A 12 4.77 -8.23 21.22
CA ARG A 12 5.87 -7.26 21.45
C ARG A 12 6.51 -6.79 20.14
N SER A 13 6.66 -7.69 19.17
CA SER A 13 7.23 -7.36 17.86
C SER A 13 6.32 -6.44 17.04
N ALA A 14 5.00 -6.69 17.10
CA ALA A 14 4.00 -5.85 16.46
C ALA A 14 3.99 -4.43 17.05
N ARG A 15 4.00 -4.28 18.37
CA ARG A 15 4.05 -2.96 19.02
C ARG A 15 5.31 -2.16 18.67
N VAL A 16 6.47 -2.84 18.58
CA VAL A 16 7.73 -2.21 18.15
C VAL A 16 7.67 -1.81 16.67
N GLN A 17 7.04 -2.62 15.82
CA GLN A 17 6.80 -2.23 14.42
C GLN A 17 5.99 -0.95 14.36
N GLU A 18 4.89 -0.92 15.10
CA GLU A 18 3.95 0.18 15.07
C GLU A 18 4.57 1.47 15.63
N SER A 19 5.39 1.39 16.68
CA SER A 19 6.12 2.56 17.19
C SER A 19 7.12 3.11 16.18
N ILE A 20 7.82 2.24 15.45
CA ILE A 20 8.74 2.65 14.39
C ILE A 20 7.98 3.26 13.20
N HIS A 21 6.87 2.65 12.76
CA HIS A 21 6.04 3.19 11.68
C HIS A 21 5.43 4.55 12.06
N ARG A 22 5.01 4.72 13.32
CA ARG A 22 4.53 6.00 13.85
C ARG A 22 5.62 7.06 13.81
N ALA A 23 6.82 6.74 14.32
CA ALA A 23 7.97 7.65 14.27
C ALA A 23 8.32 8.07 12.84
N VAL A 24 8.23 7.16 11.86
CA VAL A 24 8.41 7.49 10.44
C VAL A 24 7.38 8.53 9.98
N ARG A 25 6.09 8.32 10.29
CA ARG A 25 5.02 9.26 9.90
C ARG A 25 5.22 10.63 10.53
N ASP A 26 5.42 10.68 11.85
CA ASP A 26 5.61 11.93 12.58
C ASP A 26 6.81 12.72 12.03
N LEU A 27 7.90 12.03 11.67
CA LEU A 27 9.08 12.67 11.08
C LEU A 27 8.85 13.15 9.64
N LEU A 28 8.05 12.44 8.84
CA LEU A 28 7.69 12.87 7.48
C LEU A 28 6.72 14.05 7.47
N GLU A 29 5.95 14.27 8.55
CA GLU A 29 5.14 15.46 8.75
C GLU A 29 5.99 16.68 9.14
N ALA A 30 7.06 16.46 9.90
CA ALA A 30 7.92 17.52 10.42
C ALA A 30 9.12 17.87 9.51
N HIS A 31 9.54 16.94 8.66
CA HIS A 31 10.78 17.06 7.88
C HIS A 31 10.62 16.56 6.45
N ASP A 32 11.41 17.15 5.55
CA ASP A 32 11.57 16.60 4.21
C ASP A 32 12.12 15.18 4.27
N ARG A 33 11.60 14.31 3.39
CA ARG A 33 12.06 12.92 3.22
C ARG A 33 13.59 12.78 3.20
N ALA A 34 14.28 13.70 2.53
CA ALA A 34 15.73 13.66 2.36
C ALA A 34 16.51 13.91 3.67
N ALA A 35 15.88 14.51 4.68
CA ALA A 35 16.48 14.76 5.98
C ALA A 35 16.34 13.57 6.95
N LEU A 36 15.49 12.58 6.64
CA LEU A 36 15.28 11.44 7.51
C LEU A 36 16.49 10.50 7.52
N SER A 37 16.75 9.90 8.68
CA SER A 37 17.79 8.89 8.86
C SER A 37 17.35 7.81 9.85
N VAL A 38 17.94 6.62 9.74
CA VAL A 38 17.67 5.50 10.67
C VAL A 38 17.95 5.90 12.13
N PRO A 39 19.05 6.59 12.49
CA PRO A 39 19.26 7.05 13.86
C PRO A 39 18.17 7.99 14.39
N MET A 40 17.68 8.93 13.57
CA MET A 40 16.59 9.83 13.95
C MET A 40 15.30 9.06 14.25
N ILE A 41 14.92 8.14 13.37
CA ILE A 41 13.73 7.31 13.54
C ILE A 41 13.87 6.41 14.78
N ALA A 42 15.05 5.82 14.98
CA ALA A 42 15.31 4.97 16.14
C ALA A 42 15.15 5.74 17.47
N ALA A 43 15.68 6.97 17.53
CA ALA A 43 15.56 7.84 18.68
C ALA A 43 14.08 8.19 18.97
N GLN A 44 13.33 8.60 17.94
CA GLN A 44 11.91 8.93 18.07
C GLN A 44 11.06 7.71 18.49
N ALA A 45 11.36 6.53 17.94
CA ALA A 45 10.62 5.30 18.23
C ALA A 45 11.02 4.62 19.56
N GLY A 46 12.06 5.10 20.24
CA GLY A 46 12.58 4.52 21.48
C GLY A 46 13.27 3.16 21.28
N VAL A 47 13.92 2.95 20.14
CA VAL A 47 14.63 1.70 19.79
C VAL A 47 16.08 1.96 19.39
N THR A 48 16.88 0.90 19.25
CA THR A 48 18.24 1.02 18.72
C THR A 48 18.24 1.02 17.18
N PRO A 49 19.18 1.70 16.51
CA PRO A 49 19.34 1.61 15.05
C PRO A 49 19.47 0.16 14.55
N SER A 50 20.18 -0.69 15.30
CA SER A 50 20.32 -2.13 14.98
C SER A 50 18.99 -2.87 14.93
N THR A 51 17.98 -2.44 15.71
CA THR A 51 16.63 -3.02 15.68
C THR A 51 15.96 -2.77 14.33
N ILE A 52 16.17 -1.58 13.76
CA ILE A 52 15.67 -1.20 12.44
C ILE A 52 16.46 -1.95 11.35
N TYR A 53 17.79 -1.87 11.36
CA TYR A 53 18.63 -2.51 10.33
C TYR A 53 18.40 -4.02 10.23
N ARG A 54 18.26 -4.73 11.36
CA ARG A 54 17.99 -6.18 11.35
C ARG A 54 16.70 -6.55 10.62
N ARG A 55 15.72 -5.63 10.59
CA ARG A 55 14.37 -5.93 10.13
C ARG A 55 14.09 -5.41 8.72
N TRP A 56 14.56 -4.21 8.39
CA TRP A 56 14.32 -3.58 7.08
C TRP A 56 15.58 -3.49 6.21
N GLY A 57 16.78 -3.69 6.78
CA GLY A 57 18.05 -3.60 6.05
C GLY A 57 18.49 -2.16 5.74
N ASP A 58 17.58 -1.33 5.22
CA ASP A 58 17.85 0.05 4.83
C ASP A 58 16.66 1.00 5.12
N LEU A 59 16.93 2.31 5.01
CA LEU A 59 15.93 3.35 5.24
C LEU A 59 14.81 3.30 4.19
N THR A 60 15.14 3.08 2.92
CA THR A 60 14.17 3.05 1.81
C THR A 60 13.10 1.98 2.05
N THR A 61 13.52 0.78 2.44
CA THR A 61 12.67 -0.36 2.75
C THR A 61 11.80 -0.09 3.97
N LEU A 62 12.33 0.58 5.01
CA LEU A 62 11.53 1.02 6.14
C LEU A 62 10.44 2.02 5.74
N LEU A 63 10.81 3.03 4.95
CA LEU A 63 9.87 4.07 4.51
C LEU A 63 8.78 3.49 3.59
N ALA A 64 9.15 2.55 2.71
CA ALA A 64 8.19 1.82 1.88
C ALA A 64 7.23 0.98 2.72
N ASP A 65 7.73 0.19 3.69
CA ASP A 65 6.90 -0.66 4.55
C ASP A 65 5.94 0.17 5.42
N ALA A 66 6.42 1.29 5.99
CA ALA A 66 5.59 2.18 6.80
C ALA A 66 4.47 2.85 5.99
N ALA A 67 4.75 3.20 4.73
CA ALA A 67 3.78 3.82 3.85
C ALA A 67 2.80 2.81 3.24
N ILE A 68 3.21 1.57 2.92
CA ILE A 68 2.30 0.48 2.52
C ILE A 68 1.27 0.22 3.63
N GLU A 69 1.69 0.15 4.89
CA GLU A 69 0.74 -0.07 5.99
C GLU A 69 -0.29 1.07 6.15
N ARG A 70 0.02 2.29 5.68
CA ARG A 70 -0.94 3.40 5.65
C ARG A 70 -1.97 3.25 4.52
N LEU A 71 -1.63 2.57 3.43
CA LEU A 71 -2.52 2.40 2.27
C LEU A 71 -3.68 1.40 2.53
N ARG A 72 -3.69 0.73 3.68
CA ARG A 72 -4.76 -0.21 4.03
C ARG A 72 -5.98 0.58 4.52
N PRO A 73 -7.12 0.56 3.79
CA PRO A 73 -8.32 1.24 4.25
C PRO A 73 -8.90 0.56 5.48
N ASP A 74 -9.42 1.34 6.43
CA ASP A 74 -10.11 0.82 7.63
C ASP A 74 -11.41 0.09 7.29
N THR A 75 -12.03 0.42 6.15
CA THR A 75 -13.26 -0.22 5.67
C THR A 75 -13.21 -0.38 4.15
N PRO A 76 -13.42 -1.59 3.61
CA PRO A 76 -13.47 -1.80 2.16
C PRO A 76 -14.71 -1.13 1.55
N ILE A 77 -14.52 -0.49 0.38
CA ILE A 77 -15.57 0.19 -0.39
C ILE A 77 -16.73 -0.77 -0.69
N ASP A 78 -17.96 -0.30 -0.45
CA ASP A 78 -19.19 -1.00 -0.82
C ASP A 78 -20.27 0.04 -1.19
N GLN A 79 -20.53 0.15 -2.48
CA GLN A 79 -21.53 1.02 -3.10
C GLN A 79 -22.66 0.18 -3.73
N GLY A 80 -22.71 -1.12 -3.44
CA GLY A 80 -23.79 -2.01 -3.86
C GLY A 80 -23.73 -2.50 -5.31
N SER A 81 -22.68 -2.19 -6.06
CA SER A 81 -22.40 -2.81 -7.37
C SER A 81 -20.92 -2.77 -7.70
N LEU A 82 -20.41 -3.78 -8.40
CA LEU A 82 -18.99 -3.86 -8.76
C LEU A 82 -18.52 -2.63 -9.53
N ARG A 83 -19.38 -2.11 -10.42
CA ARG A 83 -19.07 -0.90 -11.19
C ARG A 83 -18.83 0.31 -10.28
N GLN A 84 -19.74 0.57 -9.33
CA GLN A 84 -19.60 1.71 -8.41
C GLN A 84 -18.45 1.52 -7.43
N ASP A 85 -18.22 0.28 -7.00
CA ASP A 85 -17.08 -0.09 -6.15
C ASP A 85 -15.76 0.23 -6.86
N LEU A 86 -15.58 -0.24 -8.10
CA LEU A 86 -14.38 -0.01 -8.90
C LEU A 86 -14.17 1.46 -9.27
N LEU A 87 -15.24 2.19 -9.60
CA LEU A 87 -15.15 3.63 -9.85
C LEU A 87 -14.61 4.34 -8.60
N SER A 88 -15.30 4.21 -7.48
CA SER A 88 -14.90 4.84 -6.21
C SER A 88 -13.48 4.46 -5.79
N TRP A 89 -13.14 3.17 -5.88
CA TRP A 89 -11.82 2.66 -5.56
C TRP A 89 -10.73 3.26 -6.45
N SER A 90 -10.97 3.30 -7.76
CA SER A 90 -10.00 3.82 -8.73
C SER A 90 -9.77 5.33 -8.59
N GLU A 91 -10.78 6.09 -8.18
CA GLU A 91 -10.65 7.52 -7.87
C GLU A 91 -9.77 7.75 -6.64
N MET A 92 -10.05 7.03 -5.55
CA MET A 92 -9.26 7.10 -4.32
C MET A 92 -7.81 6.67 -4.58
N TYR A 93 -7.63 5.58 -5.33
CA TYR A 93 -6.31 5.07 -5.69
C TYR A 93 -5.55 6.08 -6.57
N LEU A 94 -6.22 6.73 -7.53
CA LEU A 94 -5.62 7.78 -8.35
C LEU A 94 -5.18 8.97 -7.49
N ASP A 95 -6.05 9.50 -6.64
CA ASP A 95 -5.74 10.64 -5.77
C ASP A 95 -4.53 10.33 -4.89
N GLU A 96 -4.53 9.15 -4.27
CA GLU A 96 -3.46 8.75 -3.38
C GLU A 96 -2.13 8.54 -4.12
N MET A 97 -2.12 7.80 -5.23
CA MET A 97 -0.89 7.50 -5.98
C MET A 97 -0.36 8.72 -6.74
N SER A 98 -1.22 9.64 -7.16
CA SER A 98 -0.82 10.88 -7.85
C SER A 98 -0.37 11.98 -6.88
N SER A 99 -0.54 11.81 -5.58
CA SER A 99 0.00 12.73 -4.58
C SER A 99 1.53 12.71 -4.52
N THR A 100 2.15 13.75 -3.95
CA THR A 100 3.60 13.76 -3.70
C THR A 100 4.06 12.60 -2.80
N PRO A 101 3.37 12.30 -1.68
CA PRO A 101 3.65 11.10 -0.88
C PRO A 101 3.48 9.78 -1.64
N GLY A 102 2.43 9.64 -2.45
CA GLY A 102 2.18 8.43 -3.25
C GLY A 102 3.28 8.17 -4.28
N ARG A 103 3.73 9.21 -4.98
CA ARG A 103 4.89 9.12 -5.89
C ARG A 103 6.18 8.75 -5.17
N ALA A 104 6.43 9.30 -3.98
CA ALA A 104 7.60 8.94 -3.19
C ALA A 104 7.54 7.46 -2.78
N LEU A 105 6.38 7.00 -2.30
CA LEU A 105 6.14 5.60 -1.96
C LEU A 105 6.45 4.66 -3.13
N MET A 106 5.93 4.94 -4.32
CA MET A 106 6.18 4.09 -5.49
C MET A 106 7.67 3.99 -5.83
N ARG A 107 8.42 5.10 -5.75
CA ARG A 107 9.88 5.08 -5.95
C ARG A 107 10.58 4.25 -4.88
N ASP A 108 10.14 4.34 -3.63
CA ASP A 108 10.73 3.58 -2.53
C ASP A 108 10.45 2.10 -2.64
N VAL A 109 9.22 1.72 -3.00
CA VAL A 109 8.85 0.34 -3.24
C VAL A 109 9.70 -0.24 -4.36
N ALA A 110 9.86 0.50 -5.46
CA ALA A 110 10.71 0.09 -6.58
C ALA A 110 12.20 0.00 -6.20
N ALA A 111 12.69 0.87 -5.32
CA ALA A 111 14.08 0.88 -4.86
C ALA A 111 14.34 -0.03 -3.64
N SER A 112 13.29 -0.60 -3.02
CA SER A 112 13.42 -1.42 -1.82
C SER A 112 14.17 -2.72 -2.11
N THR A 113 15.01 -3.15 -1.16
CA THR A 113 15.83 -4.36 -1.30
C THR A 113 15.12 -5.62 -0.82
N SER A 114 13.96 -5.49 -0.17
CA SER A 114 13.20 -6.65 0.29
C SER A 114 11.69 -6.43 0.38
N GLY A 115 10.93 -7.35 -0.23
CA GLY A 115 9.53 -7.68 0.05
C GLY A 115 8.45 -6.62 -0.22
N CYS A 116 8.80 -5.34 -0.33
CA CYS A 116 7.80 -4.25 -0.41
C CYS A 116 7.06 -4.26 -1.76
N VAL A 117 7.72 -4.62 -2.86
CA VAL A 117 7.07 -4.81 -4.17
C VAL A 117 5.96 -5.85 -4.07
N GLY A 118 6.27 -7.03 -3.53
CA GLY A 118 5.30 -8.11 -3.36
C GLY A 118 4.16 -7.75 -2.41
N LYS A 119 4.47 -7.05 -1.30
CA LYS A 119 3.45 -6.57 -0.35
C LYS A 119 2.49 -5.55 -0.98
N CYS A 120 3.03 -4.58 -1.72
CA CYS A 120 2.22 -3.57 -2.39
C CYS A 120 1.30 -4.20 -3.44
N ALA A 121 1.83 -5.13 -4.25
CA ALA A 121 1.04 -5.87 -5.24
C ALA A 121 -0.05 -6.73 -4.59
N ALA A 122 0.30 -7.46 -3.53
CA ALA A 122 -0.66 -8.29 -2.79
C ALA A 122 -1.79 -7.45 -2.18
N MET A 123 -1.48 -6.29 -1.62
CA MET A 123 -2.47 -5.40 -1.01
C MET A 123 -3.48 -4.88 -2.05
N VAL A 124 -3.02 -4.43 -3.22
CA VAL A 124 -3.92 -4.01 -4.31
C VAL A 124 -4.80 -5.17 -4.75
N ARG A 125 -4.21 -6.36 -4.91
CA ARG A 125 -4.95 -7.57 -5.29
C ARG A 125 -6.00 -7.97 -4.25
N GLU A 126 -5.69 -7.89 -2.97
CA GLU A 126 -6.64 -8.16 -1.87
C GLU A 126 -7.83 -7.20 -1.91
N GLN A 127 -7.60 -5.90 -2.11
CA GLN A 127 -8.69 -4.92 -2.19
C GLN A 127 -9.62 -5.19 -3.38
N LEU A 128 -9.05 -5.51 -4.55
CA LEU A 128 -9.84 -5.89 -5.72
C LEU A 128 -10.60 -7.19 -5.47
N GLN A 129 -9.95 -8.20 -4.87
CA GLN A 129 -10.59 -9.48 -4.58
C GLN A 129 -11.81 -9.33 -3.66
N ILE A 130 -11.74 -8.46 -2.65
CA ILE A 130 -12.89 -8.17 -1.77
C ILE A 130 -14.09 -7.65 -2.57
N MET A 131 -13.87 -6.75 -3.53
CA MET A 131 -14.96 -6.24 -4.39
C MET A 131 -15.50 -7.32 -5.32
N ILE A 132 -14.63 -8.17 -5.87
CA ILE A 132 -15.00 -9.31 -6.73
C ILE A 132 -15.86 -10.32 -5.96
N ASP A 133 -15.45 -10.68 -4.74
CA ASP A 133 -16.16 -11.67 -3.92
C ASP A 133 -17.58 -11.18 -3.59
N ARG A 134 -17.72 -9.89 -3.23
CA ARG A 134 -19.03 -9.26 -2.99
C ARG A 134 -19.88 -9.19 -4.24
N ALA A 135 -19.29 -8.89 -5.39
CA ALA A 135 -20.00 -8.90 -6.67
C ALA A 135 -20.54 -10.30 -6.99
N ALA A 136 -19.75 -11.35 -6.72
CA ALA A 136 -20.17 -12.74 -6.88
C ALA A 136 -21.33 -13.11 -5.95
N GLU A 137 -21.32 -12.65 -4.69
CA GLU A 137 -22.45 -12.81 -3.76
C GLU A 137 -23.75 -12.17 -4.27
N ARG A 138 -23.63 -11.08 -5.05
CA ARG A 138 -24.76 -10.39 -5.72
C ARG A 138 -25.15 -11.00 -7.06
N GLY A 139 -24.42 -12.02 -7.54
CA GLY A 139 -24.64 -12.62 -8.86
C GLY A 139 -24.14 -11.77 -10.04
N GLU A 140 -23.28 -10.78 -9.78
CA GLU A 140 -22.63 -9.98 -10.82
C GLU A 140 -21.47 -10.76 -11.46
N ILE A 141 -21.23 -10.54 -12.76
CA ILE A 141 -20.06 -11.09 -13.46
C ILE A 141 -18.90 -10.11 -13.27
N SER A 142 -17.74 -10.64 -12.90
CA SER A 142 -16.52 -9.86 -12.70
C SER A 142 -15.35 -10.42 -13.50
N PRO A 143 -14.46 -9.57 -14.05
CA PRO A 143 -13.10 -9.95 -14.42
C PRO A 143 -12.30 -10.42 -13.20
N THR A 144 -11.15 -11.06 -13.43
CA THR A 144 -10.25 -11.44 -12.34
C THR A 144 -9.53 -10.22 -11.77
N ALA A 145 -8.99 -10.34 -10.54
CA ALA A 145 -8.19 -9.27 -9.96
C ALA A 145 -6.98 -8.90 -10.82
N ASP A 146 -6.36 -9.89 -11.48
CA ASP A 146 -5.20 -9.67 -12.33
C ASP A 146 -5.61 -8.94 -13.63
N ASP A 147 -6.77 -9.26 -14.22
CA ASP A 147 -7.32 -8.50 -15.37
C ASP A 147 -7.60 -7.04 -15.02
N LEU A 148 -8.16 -6.79 -13.83
CA LEU A 148 -8.43 -5.43 -13.34
C LEU A 148 -7.12 -4.67 -13.07
N ILE A 149 -6.10 -5.33 -12.53
CA ILE A 149 -4.76 -4.74 -12.36
C ILE A 149 -4.19 -4.32 -13.72
N ASP A 150 -4.20 -5.22 -14.70
CA ASP A 150 -3.63 -4.96 -16.02
C ASP A 150 -4.38 -3.85 -16.77
N ALA A 151 -5.70 -3.77 -16.61
CA ALA A 151 -6.52 -2.84 -17.36
C ALA A 151 -6.74 -1.47 -16.70
N ILE A 152 -6.60 -1.37 -15.37
CA ILE A 152 -6.87 -0.13 -14.61
C ILE A 152 -5.60 0.33 -13.87
N VAL A 153 -5.00 -0.53 -13.06
CA VAL A 153 -3.90 -0.15 -12.15
C VAL A 153 -2.61 0.09 -12.92
N ALA A 154 -2.17 -0.86 -13.74
CA ALA A 154 -0.95 -0.77 -14.52
C ALA A 154 -0.88 0.48 -15.42
N PRO A 155 -1.88 0.81 -16.26
CA PRO A 155 -1.85 2.03 -17.07
C PRO A 155 -1.92 3.30 -16.21
N MET A 156 -2.62 3.27 -15.07
CA MET A 156 -2.65 4.39 -14.14
C MET A 156 -1.26 4.69 -13.57
N ILE A 157 -0.59 3.68 -13.02
CA ILE A 157 0.76 3.81 -12.45
C ILE A 157 1.77 4.24 -13.51
N TYR A 158 1.70 3.66 -14.71
CA TYR A 158 2.58 4.07 -15.82
C TYR A 158 2.44 5.57 -16.10
N ARG A 159 1.20 6.08 -16.17
CA ARG A 159 0.96 7.49 -16.43
C ARG A 159 1.37 8.41 -15.29
N ILE A 160 1.19 7.99 -14.04
CA ILE A 160 1.63 8.80 -12.88
C ILE A 160 3.15 8.95 -12.83
N LEU A 161 3.90 7.90 -13.18
CA LEU A 161 5.35 7.88 -13.03
C LEU A 161 6.10 8.36 -14.27
N TYR A 162 5.57 8.09 -15.47
CA TYR A 162 6.33 8.22 -16.72
C TYR A 162 5.67 9.13 -17.76
N SER A 163 4.44 9.60 -17.56
CA SER A 163 3.82 10.58 -18.45
C SER A 163 3.96 12.01 -17.92
N GLU A 164 3.79 13.00 -18.80
CA GLU A 164 3.80 14.43 -18.44
C GLU A 164 2.76 14.78 -17.36
N ALA A 165 1.65 14.05 -17.33
CA ALA A 165 0.60 14.20 -16.33
C ALA A 165 -0.11 12.86 -16.04
N ALA A 166 -0.55 12.72 -14.79
CA ALA A 166 -1.45 11.67 -14.32
C ALA A 166 -2.71 11.58 -15.20
N PRO A 167 -3.38 10.40 -15.28
CA PRO A 167 -4.64 10.30 -16.02
C PRO A 167 -5.73 11.17 -15.38
N THR A 168 -6.66 11.65 -16.20
CA THR A 168 -7.88 12.31 -15.74
C THR A 168 -8.86 11.28 -15.17
N LEU A 169 -9.73 11.69 -14.26
CA LEU A 169 -10.80 10.83 -13.70
C LEU A 169 -11.67 10.23 -14.81
N GLU A 170 -12.07 11.05 -15.80
CA GLU A 170 -12.84 10.59 -16.97
C GLU A 170 -12.17 9.42 -17.70
N ARG A 171 -10.84 9.46 -17.84
CA ARG A 171 -10.09 8.39 -18.48
C ARG A 171 -9.99 7.14 -17.61
N VAL A 172 -9.85 7.31 -16.31
CA VAL A 172 -9.89 6.17 -15.36
C VAL A 172 -11.27 5.51 -15.39
N HIS A 173 -12.35 6.28 -15.35
CA HIS A 173 -13.72 5.77 -15.50
C HIS A 173 -13.93 5.06 -16.82
N HIS A 174 -13.38 5.59 -17.91
CA HIS A 174 -13.40 4.93 -19.21
C HIS A 174 -12.70 3.55 -19.16
N TRP A 175 -11.55 3.43 -18.49
CA TRP A 175 -10.89 2.14 -18.28
C TRP A 175 -11.77 1.17 -17.48
N VAL A 176 -12.35 1.62 -16.36
CA VAL A 176 -13.26 0.79 -15.54
C VAL A 176 -14.42 0.28 -16.40
N ASN A 177 -15.10 1.16 -17.12
CA ASN A 177 -16.25 0.79 -17.94
C ASN A 177 -15.88 -0.22 -19.03
N ARG A 178 -14.73 -0.07 -19.68
CA ARG A 178 -14.25 -0.99 -20.72
C ARG A 178 -13.99 -2.41 -20.17
N CYS A 179 -13.61 -2.54 -18.90
CA CYS A 179 -13.35 -3.85 -18.29
C CYS A 179 -14.63 -4.64 -17.99
N LEU A 180 -15.76 -3.95 -17.83
CA LEU A 180 -17.02 -4.54 -17.36
C LEU A 180 -18.02 -4.84 -18.49
N GLY A 181 -17.72 -4.44 -19.73
CA GLY A 181 -18.68 -4.47 -20.85
C GLY A 181 -19.46 -3.17 -20.94
#